data_AF-A0A3C1MSN7-F1
#
_entry.id   AF-A0A3C1MSN7-F1
#
_cell.length_a   1.000
_cell.length_b   1.000
_cell.length_c   1.000
_cell.angle_alpha   90.00
_cell.angle_beta   90.00
_cell.angle_gamma   90.00
#
_symmetry.space_group_name_H-M   'P 1'
#
loop_
_entity.id
_entity.type
_entity.pdbx_description
1 polymer ?
#
loop_
_entity_poly.entity_id
_entity_poly.type
_entity_poly.pdbx_seq_one_letter_code
_entity_poly.pdbx_strand_id
1 'polypeptide(L)' 'MALVLTSSAFAHQAAIPSHYTCDGANVSPPLTWTGVPVDAKSLVLIVDDSDAPDPAAPQRVWVHWLL' A
#
# COMPACT_ATOMS: atom_id res chain seq x y z
N MET A 1 -4.47 -8.78 -20.35
CA MET A 1 -3.92 -9.19 -19.03
C MET A 1 -4.48 -8.25 -17.98
N ALA A 2 -4.66 -8.69 -16.74
CA ALA A 2 -5.10 -7.82 -15.66
C ALA A 2 -3.91 -7.05 -15.06
N LEU A 3 -4.15 -5.80 -14.62
CA LEU A 3 -3.18 -5.04 -13.83
C LEU A 3 -3.05 -5.70 -12.45
N VAL A 4 -1.81 -5.95 -12.02
CA VAL A 4 -1.50 -6.60 -10.74
C VAL A 4 -0.39 -5.81 -10.03
N LEU A 5 -0.58 -5.58 -8.73
CA LEU A 5 0.39 -4.97 -7.82
C LEU A 5 0.87 -6.02 -6.81
N THR A 6 2.18 -6.15 -6.64
CA THR A 6 2.80 -7.11 -5.70
C THR A 6 3.97 -6.45 -4.95
N SER A 7 4.38 -7.07 -3.85
CA SER A 7 5.61 -6.74 -3.14
C SER A 7 6.50 -7.97 -3.00
N SER A 8 7.81 -7.81 -3.12
CA SER A 8 8.77 -8.86 -2.74
C SER A 8 8.91 -9.02 -1.23
N ALA A 9 8.42 -8.07 -0.44
CA ALA A 9 8.55 -8.06 1.01
C ALA A 9 7.45 -8.84 1.74
N PHE A 10 6.26 -8.94 1.16
CA PHE A 10 5.11 -9.63 1.75
C PHE A 10 4.12 -10.09 0.68
N ALA A 11 3.42 -11.19 0.95
CA ALA A 11 2.31 -11.66 0.13
C ALA A 11 1.02 -10.87 0.43
N HIS A 12 0.03 -10.95 -0.46
CA HIS A 12 -1.29 -10.37 -0.21
C HIS A 12 -1.88 -10.88 1.12
N GLN A 13 -2.38 -9.95 1.96
CA GLN A 13 -2.91 -10.21 3.31
C GLN A 13 -1.91 -10.78 4.33
N ALA A 14 -0.63 -10.90 3.98
CA ALA A 14 0.40 -11.23 4.95
C ALA A 14 0.84 -9.98 5.73
N ALA A 15 1.47 -10.20 6.88
CA ALA A 15 2.00 -9.12 7.70
C ALA A 15 3.09 -8.33 6.95
N ILE A 16 3.04 -7.00 7.05
CA ILE A 16 4.10 -6.12 6.54
C ILE A 16 5.31 -6.21 7.49
N PRO A 17 6.54 -6.44 6.98
CA PRO A 17 7.73 -6.49 7.82
C PRO A 17 7.96 -5.19 8.58
N SER A 18 8.40 -5.28 9.84
CA SER A 18 8.63 -4.12 10.73
C SER A 18 9.57 -3.07 10.15
N HIS A 19 10.49 -3.46 9.25
CA HIS A 19 11.34 -2.54 8.52
C HIS A 19 10.58 -1.38 7.85
N TYR A 20 9.35 -1.65 7.36
CA TYR A 20 8.50 -0.68 6.66
C TYR A 20 7.45 -0.02 7.55
N THR A 21 7.46 -0.29 8.87
CA THR A 21 6.53 0.32 9.83
C THR A 21 7.26 1.39 10.66
N CYS A 22 6.52 2.05 11.56
CA CYS A 22 7.07 3.00 12.52
C CYS A 22 8.04 2.35 13.55
N ASP A 23 8.01 1.03 13.70
CA ASP A 23 8.93 0.29 14.58
C ASP A 23 10.31 0.05 13.93
N GLY A 24 10.43 0.30 12.62
CA GLY A 24 11.64 0.07 11.84
C GLY A 24 12.16 1.33 11.17
N ALA A 25 12.56 1.21 9.90
CA ALA A 25 13.12 2.32 9.14
C ALA A 25 12.05 3.28 8.61
N ASN A 26 10.77 2.88 8.66
CA ASN A 26 9.63 3.64 8.16
C ASN A 26 9.82 4.11 6.71
N VAL A 27 10.44 3.27 5.89
CA VAL A 27 10.60 3.46 4.43
C VAL A 27 9.48 2.75 3.70
N SER A 28 9.17 3.17 2.46
CA SER A 28 8.13 2.53 1.67
C SER A 28 8.51 1.09 1.25
N PRO A 29 7.55 0.15 1.22
CA PRO A 29 7.82 -1.21 0.75
C PRO A 29 8.09 -1.25 -0.75
N PRO A 30 8.89 -2.23 -1.24
CA PRO A 30 9.09 -2.41 -2.65
C PRO A 30 7.78 -2.85 -3.31
N LEU A 31 7.37 -2.17 -4.39
CA LEU A 31 6.16 -2.48 -5.13
C LEU A 31 6.50 -2.75 -6.60
N THR A 32 5.83 -3.75 -7.18
CA THR A 32 5.99 -4.15 -8.59
C THR A 32 4.63 -4.23 -9.26
N TRP A 33 4.50 -3.52 -10.38
CA TRP A 33 3.33 -3.53 -11.26
C TRP A 33 3.56 -4.49 -12.42
N THR A 34 2.57 -5.31 -12.75
CA THR A 34 2.56 -6.11 -13.97
C THR A 34 1.21 -6.00 -14.67
N GLY A 35 1.17 -6.27 -15.98
CA GLY A 35 -0.08 -6.22 -16.74
C GLY A 35 -0.68 -4.82 -16.92
N VAL A 36 0.14 -3.76 -16.83
CA VAL A 36 -0.29 -2.39 -17.13
C VAL A 36 -0.84 -2.33 -18.57
N PRO A 37 -2.07 -1.83 -18.79
CA PRO A 37 -2.64 -1.67 -20.12
C PRO A 37 -1.74 -0.79 -21.01
N VAL A 38 -1.61 -1.17 -22.30
CA VAL A 38 -0.73 -0.48 -23.25
C VAL A 38 -1.12 0.98 -23.51
N ASP A 39 -2.39 1.31 -23.28
CA ASP A 39 -2.96 2.64 -23.46
C ASP A 39 -2.90 3.52 -22.20
N ALA A 40 -2.49 2.97 -21.05
CA ALA A 40 -2.33 3.71 -19.79
C ALA A 40 -1.31 4.84 -19.96
N LYS A 41 -1.71 6.07 -19.59
CA LYS A 41 -0.85 7.26 -19.68
C LYS A 41 -0.06 7.52 -18.40
N SER A 42 -0.60 7.05 -17.28
CA SER A 42 0.00 7.18 -15.95
C SER A 42 -0.55 6.09 -15.04
N LEU A 43 0.09 5.93 -13.90
CA LEU A 43 -0.38 5.13 -12.77
C LEU A 43 -0.52 6.06 -11.57
N VAL A 44 -1.41 5.70 -10.65
CA VAL A 44 -1.59 6.36 -9.35
C VAL A 44 -1.52 5.29 -8.27
N LEU A 45 -0.90 5.61 -7.14
CA LEU A 45 -0.87 4.75 -5.97
C LEU A 45 -1.60 5.41 -4.80
N ILE A 46 -2.55 4.68 -4.22
CA ILE A 46 -3.21 5.03 -2.96
C ILE A 46 -2.97 3.89 -2.00
N VAL A 47 -2.35 4.18 -0.86
CA VAL A 47 -2.22 3.25 0.26
C VAL A 47 -2.97 3.86 1.44
N ASP A 48 -4.07 3.22 1.83
CA ASP A 48 -4.89 3.63 2.95
C ASP A 48 -5.04 2.52 4.00
N ASP A 49 -5.33 2.96 5.20
CA ASP A 49 -5.69 2.14 6.33
C ASP A 49 -7.12 2.50 6.76
N SER A 50 -8.06 1.58 6.54
CA SER A 50 -9.46 1.75 6.94
C SER A 50 -9.74 1.41 8.40
N ASP A 51 -8.78 0.79 9.11
CA ASP A 51 -8.90 0.41 10.50
C ASP A 51 -8.18 1.36 11.47
N ALA A 52 -7.59 2.44 10.93
CA ALA A 52 -6.97 3.49 11.72
C ALA A 52 -7.91 4.00 12.83
N PRO A 53 -7.43 4.09 14.09
CA PRO A 53 -8.25 4.50 15.22
C PRO A 53 -8.51 6.01 15.21
N ASP A 54 -9.75 6.42 15.51
CA ASP A 54 -10.10 7.80 15.83
C ASP A 54 -10.67 7.88 17.26
N PRO A 55 -10.19 8.79 18.12
CA PRO A 55 -10.77 8.99 19.45
C PRO A 55 -12.28 9.29 19.43
N ALA A 56 -12.79 9.87 18.34
CA ALA A 56 -14.20 10.21 18.15
C ALA A 56 -14.97 9.20 17.28
N ALA A 57 -14.28 8.29 16.58
CA ALA A 57 -14.91 7.30 15.71
C ALA A 57 -14.13 5.97 15.70
N PRO A 58 -14.80 4.81 15.86
CA PRO A 58 -14.10 3.53 16.03
C PRO A 58 -13.24 3.12 14.82
N GLN A 59 -13.49 3.66 13.62
CA GLN A 59 -12.72 3.42 12.39
C GLN A 59 -12.76 4.66 11.51
N ARG A 60 -11.60 5.09 10.99
CA ARG A 60 -11.48 6.10 9.93
C ARG A 60 -10.56 5.58 8.83
N VAL A 61 -10.71 6.13 7.62
CA VAL A 61 -9.72 5.94 6.56
C VAL A 61 -8.56 6.92 6.77
N TRP A 62 -7.34 6.40 6.85
CA TRP A 62 -6.10 7.16 6.89
C TRP A 62 -5.25 6.87 5.65
N VAL A 63 -4.94 7.90 4.86
CA VAL A 63 -4.08 7.74 3.68
C VAL A 63 -2.61 7.82 4.12
N HIS A 64 -1.90 6.70 4.01
CA HIS A 64 -0.46 6.61 4.30
C HIS A 64 0.40 7.11 3.14
N TRP A 65 -0.03 6.89 1.90
CA TRP A 65 0.76 7.26 0.73
C TRP A 65 -0.15 7.57 -0.47
N LEU A 66 0.12 8.72 -1.11
CA LEU A 66 -0.45 9.13 -2.38
C LEU A 66 0.69 9.51 -3.34
N LEU A 67 0.70 8.91 -4.53
CA LEU A 67 1.69 9.17 -5.59
C LEU A 67 1.01 9.21 -6.97
#